data_AF-A0A376KLN3-F1
#
_entry.id   AF-A0A376KLN3-F1
#
_cell.length_a   1.000
_cell.length_b   1.000
_cell.length_c   1.000
_cell.angle_alpha   90.00
_cell.angle_beta   90.00
_cell.angle_gamma   90.00
#
_symmetry.space_group_name_H-M   'P 1'
#
loop_
_entity.id
_entity.type
_entity.pdbx_description
1 polymer ?
#
loop_
_entity_poly.entity_id
_entity_poly.type
_entity_poly.pdbx_seq_one_letter_code
_entity_poly.pdbx_strand_id
1 'polypeptide(L)'
;MIRTGVLILIGLLLTGCDSQRVMTKKISSVKVSNIRSVESVVSDKLNDIEKMERCRRELEALKRIDIRIYNQRKGEFDRVMQGADIYSGVRSDIRESTQDAVDAYYRYRVDKMCADISKNVLDSLSDKGK
;
A
#
# COMPACT_ATOMS: atom_id res chain seq x y z
N MET A 1 35.29 -38.67 -37.28
CA MET A 1 33.90 -38.65 -36.79
C MET A 1 33.87 -39.14 -35.36
N ILE A 2 33.94 -38.23 -34.38
CA ILE A 2 33.70 -38.51 -32.95
C ILE A 2 33.18 -37.21 -32.34
N ARG A 3 32.08 -37.31 -31.58
CA ARG A 3 31.84 -36.70 -30.25
C ARG A 3 30.34 -36.73 -29.95
N THR A 4 29.86 -37.80 -29.30
CA THR A 4 29.65 -37.89 -27.83
C THR A 4 28.74 -36.79 -27.32
N GLY A 5 27.50 -37.18 -27.05
CA GLY A 5 26.56 -36.38 -26.27
C GLY A 5 27.05 -36.22 -24.84
N VAL A 6 26.72 -35.07 -24.26
CA VAL A 6 26.82 -34.81 -22.83
C VAL A 6 25.55 -34.07 -22.43
N LEU A 7 24.65 -34.81 -21.76
CA LEU A 7 23.58 -34.28 -20.93
C LEU A 7 24.21 -33.53 -19.76
N ILE A 8 23.89 -32.25 -19.59
CA ILE A 8 24.21 -31.51 -18.37
C ILE A 8 22.90 -30.99 -17.76
N LEU A 9 22.34 -31.81 -16.84
CA LEU A 9 21.44 -31.37 -15.78
C LEU A 9 22.28 -30.77 -14.66
N ILE A 10 22.18 -29.45 -14.45
CA ILE A 10 22.66 -28.72 -13.28
C ILE A 10 21.65 -27.58 -13.08
N GLY A 11 21.01 -27.31 -11.95
CA GLY A 11 21.02 -27.84 -10.60
C GLY A 11 20.20 -26.84 -9.78
N LEU A 12 18.97 -27.21 -9.40
CA LEU A 12 18.10 -26.40 -8.54
C LEU A 12 18.63 -26.49 -7.11
N LEU A 13 19.36 -25.47 -6.65
CA LEU A 13 19.68 -25.27 -5.24
C LEU A 13 18.75 -24.18 -4.69
N LEU A 14 17.55 -24.59 -4.25
CA LEU A 14 16.73 -23.81 -3.34
C LEU A 14 17.21 -24.10 -1.91
N THR A 15 18.19 -23.33 -1.43
CA THR A 15 18.51 -23.29 -0.01
C THR A 15 17.51 -22.37 0.69
N GLY A 16 16.43 -22.95 1.21
CA GLY A 16 15.58 -22.29 2.20
C GLY A 16 16.26 -22.33 3.57
N CYS A 17 16.36 -21.18 4.23
CA CYS A 17 16.82 -21.08 5.61
C CYS A 17 15.58 -21.11 6.52
N ASP A 18 15.41 -22.19 7.28
CA ASP A 18 14.41 -22.33 8.35
C ASP A 18 15.05 -21.94 9.67
N SER A 19 14.50 -20.91 10.34
CA SER A 19 14.99 -20.43 11.64
C SER A 19 14.10 -20.93 12.78
N GLN A 20 14.77 -21.38 13.83
CA GLN A 20 14.37 -22.44 14.74
C GLN A 20 13.37 -21.99 15.82
N ARG A 21 12.29 -22.76 15.95
CA ARG A 21 11.61 -23.28 17.17
C ARG A 21 11.54 -22.41 18.44
N VAL A 22 10.31 -22.20 18.92
CA VAL A 22 9.97 -22.30 20.35
C VAL A 22 8.71 -23.15 20.51
N MET A 23 8.80 -24.18 21.35
CA MET A 23 7.71 -25.09 21.72
C MET A 23 6.78 -24.48 22.78
N THR A 24 5.55 -25.00 22.79
CA THR A 24 4.56 -25.12 23.89
C THR A 24 3.85 -23.87 24.42
N LYS A 25 2.53 -23.78 24.16
CA LYS A 25 1.48 -23.99 25.19
C LYS A 25 0.05 -24.12 24.62
N LYS A 26 -0.56 -25.27 24.90
CA LYS A 26 -1.97 -25.59 25.25
C LYS A 26 -3.16 -24.85 24.57
N ILE A 27 -4.03 -25.70 24.00
CA ILE A 27 -5.44 -25.58 23.63
C ILE A 27 -6.25 -24.55 24.44
N SER A 28 -6.94 -23.64 23.74
CA SER A 28 -8.35 -23.32 23.98
C SER A 28 -9.00 -22.74 22.73
N SER A 29 -10.18 -23.28 22.42
CA SER A 29 -11.10 -22.88 21.36
C SER A 29 -11.32 -21.36 21.36
N VAL A 30 -10.92 -20.69 20.27
CA VAL A 30 -11.25 -19.29 20.03
C VAL A 30 -12.66 -19.24 19.46
N LYS A 31 -13.61 -18.92 20.33
CA LYS A 31 -14.92 -18.40 19.94
C LYS A 31 -14.66 -17.12 19.13
N VAL A 32 -15.00 -17.16 17.84
CA VAL A 32 -15.07 -15.97 16.97
C VAL A 32 -16.18 -15.07 17.52
N SER A 33 -15.84 -14.19 18.45
CA SER A 33 -16.63 -13.00 18.75
C SER A 33 -15.95 -11.83 18.04
N ASN A 34 -16.48 -11.49 16.88
CA ASN A 34 -16.18 -10.28 16.13
C ASN A 34 -16.60 -9.07 16.98
N ILE A 35 -15.74 -8.66 17.90
CA ILE A 35 -15.81 -7.35 18.56
C ILE A 35 -14.50 -6.68 18.19
N ARG A 36 -14.48 -5.96 17.08
CA ARG A 36 -13.42 -4.96 16.84
C ARG A 36 -13.45 -4.01 18.03
N SER A 37 -12.44 -4.10 18.89
CA SER A 37 -12.26 -3.17 20.00
C SER A 37 -12.21 -1.76 19.43
N VAL A 38 -12.91 -0.82 20.08
CA VAL A 38 -12.92 0.60 19.72
C VAL A 38 -11.48 1.16 19.59
N GLU A 39 -10.56 0.60 20.37
CA GLU A 39 -9.12 0.86 20.32
C GLU A 39 -8.49 0.56 18.95
N SER A 40 -8.88 -0.53 18.29
CA SER A 40 -8.36 -0.89 16.95
C SER A 40 -8.79 0.13 15.88
N VAL A 41 -10.03 0.63 15.94
CA VAL A 41 -10.57 1.57 14.94
C VAL A 41 -9.93 2.95 15.07
N VAL A 42 -9.66 3.40 16.30
CA VAL A 42 -8.98 4.68 16.55
C VAL A 42 -7.51 4.60 16.12
N SER A 43 -6.83 3.48 16.43
CA SER A 43 -5.45 3.24 16.01
C SER A 43 -5.30 3.25 14.48
N ASP A 44 -6.21 2.59 13.76
CA ASP A 44 -6.22 2.57 12.29
C ASP A 44 -6.39 3.98 11.70
N LYS A 45 -7.29 4.79 12.27
CA LYS A 45 -7.48 6.18 11.82
C LYS A 45 -6.26 7.07 12.06
N LEU A 46 -5.58 6.92 13.19
CA LEU A 46 -4.35 7.68 13.49
C LEU A 46 -3.23 7.33 12.50
N ASN A 47 -3.10 6.04 12.16
CA ASN A 47 -2.16 5.57 11.14
C ASN A 47 -2.47 6.16 9.76
N ASP A 48 -3.74 6.22 9.37
CA ASP A 48 -4.14 6.78 8.08
C ASP A 48 -3.87 8.30 7.97
N ILE A 49 -4.04 9.05 9.07
CA ILE A 49 -3.64 10.47 9.13
C ILE A 49 -2.13 10.61 8.92
N GLU A 50 -1.32 9.80 9.59
CA GLU A 50 0.14 9.86 9.47
C GLU A 50 0.60 9.53 8.04
N LYS A 51 0.03 8.48 7.43
CA LYS A 51 0.30 8.11 6.04
C LYS A 51 -0.04 9.25 5.08
N MET A 52 -1.17 9.89 5.26
CA MET A 52 -1.59 11.02 4.42
C MET A 52 -0.66 12.22 4.55
N GLU A 53 -0.23 12.56 5.77
CA GLU A 53 0.74 13.65 5.96
C GLU A 53 2.11 13.33 5.35
N ARG A 54 2.57 12.07 5.43
CA ARG A 54 3.79 11.63 4.73
C ARG A 54 3.64 11.78 3.22
N CYS A 55 2.55 11.26 2.67
CA CYS A 55 2.21 11.35 1.25
C CYS A 55 2.19 12.80 0.75
N ARG A 56 1.58 13.72 1.51
CA ARG A 56 1.55 15.16 1.20
C ARG A 56 2.96 15.77 1.21
N ARG A 57 3.81 15.42 2.19
CA ARG A 57 5.21 15.89 2.23
C ARG A 57 6.02 15.39 1.05
N GLU A 58 5.84 14.13 0.63
CA GLU A 58 6.50 13.56 -0.54
C GLU A 58 6.03 14.21 -1.85
N LEU A 59 4.74 14.52 -1.97
CA LEU A 59 4.23 15.32 -3.08
C LEU A 59 4.91 16.69 -3.13
N GLU A 60 5.03 17.40 -2.01
CA GLU A 60 5.72 18.69 -1.96
C GLU A 60 7.23 18.56 -2.21
N ALA A 61 7.85 17.42 -1.89
CA ALA A 61 9.23 17.14 -2.24
C ALA A 61 9.40 17.06 -3.76
N LEU A 62 8.48 16.41 -4.49
CA LEU A 62 8.50 16.34 -5.95
C LEU A 62 8.55 17.72 -6.60
N LYS A 63 7.91 18.73 -6.00
CA LYS A 63 7.94 20.12 -6.50
C LYS A 63 9.36 20.66 -6.69
N ARG A 64 10.29 20.22 -5.83
CA ARG A 64 11.71 20.62 -5.87
C ARG A 64 12.58 19.67 -6.70
N ILE A 65 12.16 18.42 -6.87
CA ILE A 65 12.94 17.36 -7.53
C ILE A 65 12.61 17.29 -9.02
N ASP A 66 11.33 17.09 -9.37
CA ASP A 66 10.80 17.06 -10.73
C ASP A 66 9.41 17.73 -10.77
N ILE A 67 9.38 18.98 -11.21
CA ILE A 67 8.17 19.81 -11.26
C ILE A 67 7.10 19.25 -12.21
N ARG A 68 7.49 18.52 -13.26
CA ARG A 68 6.56 17.91 -14.21
C ARG A 68 5.81 16.77 -13.54
N ILE A 69 6.52 15.89 -12.83
CA ILE A 69 5.90 14.79 -12.08
C ILE A 69 5.05 15.33 -10.92
N TYR A 70 5.51 16.39 -10.23
CA TYR A 70 4.69 17.09 -9.24
C TYR A 70 3.35 17.53 -9.81
N ASN A 71 3.33 18.26 -10.93
CA ASN A 71 2.09 18.77 -11.52
C ASN A 71 1.12 17.65 -11.88
N GLN A 72 1.64 16.53 -12.43
CA GLN A 72 0.83 15.35 -12.71
C GLN A 72 0.21 14.77 -11.43
N ARG A 73 1.02 14.50 -10.41
CA ARG A 73 0.56 13.88 -9.16
C ARG A 73 -0.32 14.81 -8.32
N LYS A 74 -0.08 16.12 -8.36
CA LYS A 74 -0.94 17.11 -7.70
C LYS A 74 -2.34 17.12 -8.30
N GLY A 75 -2.46 17.03 -9.63
CA GLY A 75 -3.75 16.91 -10.28
C GLY A 75 -4.47 15.61 -9.92
N GLU A 76 -3.75 14.48 -9.81
CA GLU A 76 -4.33 13.22 -9.34
C GLU A 76 -4.79 13.31 -7.88
N PHE A 77 -3.98 13.91 -7.02
CA PHE A 77 -4.27 14.17 -5.61
C PHE A 77 -5.55 14.99 -5.45
N ASP A 78 -5.64 16.12 -6.15
CA ASP A 78 -6.81 17.00 -6.05
C ASP A 78 -8.08 16.29 -6.51
N ARG A 79 -8.01 15.47 -7.57
CA ARG A 79 -9.15 14.68 -8.04
C ARG A 79 -9.59 13.61 -7.04
N VAL A 80 -8.65 12.95 -6.35
CA VAL A 80 -8.99 11.97 -5.31
C VAL A 80 -9.68 12.66 -4.14
N MET A 81 -9.13 13.78 -3.66
CA MET A 81 -9.67 14.52 -2.52
C MET A 81 -11.04 15.13 -2.84
N GLN A 82 -11.21 15.73 -4.02
CA GLN A 82 -12.50 16.26 -4.46
C GLN A 82 -13.56 15.16 -4.57
N GLY A 83 -13.21 13.99 -5.11
CA GLY A 83 -14.13 12.86 -5.17
C GLY A 83 -14.55 12.38 -3.79
N ALA A 84 -13.61 12.30 -2.85
CA ALA A 84 -13.89 11.92 -1.47
C ALA A 84 -14.78 12.95 -0.74
N ASP A 85 -14.59 14.23 -1.00
CA ASP A 85 -15.42 15.32 -0.47
C ASP A 85 -16.87 15.21 -0.97
N ILE A 86 -17.05 15.09 -2.29
CA ILE A 86 -18.38 14.88 -2.90
C ILE A 86 -19.06 13.64 -2.32
N TYR A 87 -18.32 12.53 -2.23
CA TYR A 87 -18.83 11.29 -1.67
C TYR A 87 -19.24 11.47 -0.20
N SER A 88 -18.43 12.15 0.61
CA SER A 88 -18.76 12.41 2.02
C SER A 88 -20.08 13.15 2.19
N GLY A 89 -20.42 14.05 1.27
CA GLY A 89 -21.66 14.81 1.27
C GLY A 89 -22.91 13.99 0.95
N VAL A 90 -22.78 12.85 0.26
CA VAL A 90 -23.92 11.98 -0.11
C VAL A 90 -23.89 10.61 0.57
N ARG A 91 -22.84 10.32 1.35
CA ARG A 91 -22.58 8.99 1.92
C ARG A 91 -23.74 8.51 2.80
N SER A 92 -24.39 9.40 3.56
CA SER A 92 -25.54 9.06 4.40
C SER A 92 -26.80 8.71 3.61
N ASP A 93 -26.90 9.15 2.36
CA ASP A 93 -28.13 9.12 1.57
C ASP A 93 -28.22 7.88 0.68
N ILE A 94 -27.13 7.10 0.61
CA ILE A 94 -27.02 5.89 -0.19
C ILE A 94 -27.08 4.63 0.68
N ARG A 95 -27.42 3.51 0.05
CA ARG A 95 -27.51 2.19 0.71
C ARG A 95 -26.17 1.77 1.31
N GLU A 96 -26.20 1.11 2.46
CA GLU A 96 -25.02 0.62 3.19
C GLU A 96 -24.05 -0.18 2.30
N SER A 97 -24.56 -1.10 1.47
CA SER A 97 -23.73 -1.87 0.55
C SER A 97 -22.97 -1.01 -0.47
N THR A 98 -23.51 0.16 -0.84
CA THR A 98 -22.83 1.12 -1.70
C THR A 98 -21.82 1.92 -0.90
N GLN A 99 -22.13 2.28 0.35
CA GLN A 99 -21.17 2.94 1.25
C GLN A 99 -19.92 2.07 1.43
N ASP A 100 -20.09 0.80 1.76
CA ASP A 100 -18.98 -0.13 2.00
C ASP A 100 -18.08 -0.28 0.77
N ALA A 101 -18.70 -0.40 -0.41
CA ALA A 101 -17.96 -0.53 -1.67
C ALA A 101 -17.18 0.75 -2.00
N VAL A 102 -17.81 1.92 -1.84
CA VAL A 102 -17.19 3.20 -2.16
C VAL A 102 -16.14 3.61 -1.12
N ASP A 103 -16.36 3.30 0.17
CA ASP A 103 -15.36 3.47 1.24
C ASP A 103 -14.10 2.65 0.94
N ALA A 104 -14.26 1.37 0.57
CA ALA A 104 -13.14 0.52 0.19
C ALA A 104 -12.42 1.03 -1.06
N TYR A 105 -13.17 1.50 -2.06
CA TYR A 105 -12.63 2.10 -3.27
C TYR A 105 -11.78 3.34 -2.98
N TYR A 106 -12.27 4.27 -2.16
CA TYR A 106 -11.52 5.48 -1.83
C TYR A 106 -10.28 5.18 -0.99
N ARG A 107 -10.35 4.25 -0.03
CA ARG A 107 -9.17 3.81 0.72
C ARG A 107 -8.08 3.29 -0.22
N TYR A 108 -8.44 2.40 -1.15
CA TYR A 108 -7.52 1.89 -2.16
C TYR A 108 -6.95 3.01 -3.06
N ARG A 109 -7.78 3.93 -3.54
CA ARG A 109 -7.35 5.02 -4.42
C ARG A 109 -6.33 5.93 -3.74
N VAL A 110 -6.55 6.24 -2.47
CA VAL A 110 -5.62 7.02 -1.65
C VAL A 110 -4.31 6.27 -1.46
N ASP A 111 -4.37 5.01 -1.01
CA ASP A 111 -3.18 4.19 -0.77
C ASP A 111 -2.32 4.05 -2.04
N LYS A 112 -2.95 3.75 -3.18
CA LYS A 112 -2.27 3.63 -4.46
C LYS A 112 -1.60 4.93 -4.87
N MET A 113 -2.33 6.04 -4.83
CA MET A 113 -1.80 7.36 -5.21
C MET A 113 -0.59 7.73 -4.35
N CYS A 114 -0.64 7.48 -3.04
CA CYS A 114 0.47 7.75 -2.15
C CYS A 114 1.67 6.85 -2.45
N ALA A 115 1.47 5.56 -2.73
CA ALA A 115 2.53 4.67 -3.18
C ALA A 115 3.17 5.12 -4.51
N ASP A 116 2.36 5.59 -5.47
CA ASP A 116 2.83 6.11 -6.75
C ASP A 116 3.68 7.39 -6.55
N ILE A 117 3.29 8.26 -5.62
CA ILE A 117 4.06 9.45 -5.22
C ILE A 117 5.40 9.04 -4.59
N SER A 118 5.39 8.12 -3.61
CA SER A 118 6.62 7.64 -2.96
C SER A 118 7.59 7.03 -3.97
N LYS A 119 7.06 6.23 -4.91
CA LYS A 119 7.84 5.66 -6.01
C LYS A 119 8.46 6.77 -6.86
N ASN A 120 7.69 7.79 -7.23
CA ASN A 120 8.22 8.88 -8.05
C ASN A 120 9.28 9.71 -7.34
N VAL A 121 9.18 9.91 -6.02
CA VAL A 121 10.25 10.52 -5.23
C VAL A 121 11.52 9.67 -5.32
N LEU A 122 11.41 8.36 -5.09
CA LEU A 122 12.55 7.43 -5.16
C LEU A 122 13.20 7.43 -6.55
N ASP A 123 12.41 7.28 -7.61
CA ASP A 123 12.90 7.26 -8.98
C ASP A 123 13.60 8.59 -9.34
N SER A 124 12.98 9.72 -9.01
CA SER A 124 13.52 11.05 -9.34
C SER A 124 14.80 11.39 -8.57
N LEU A 125 14.97 10.89 -7.35
CA LEU A 125 16.21 11.04 -6.58
C LEU A 125 17.30 10.09 -7.09
N SER A 126 16.93 8.88 -7.50
CA SER A 126 17.87 7.88 -8.02
C SER A 126 18.42 8.25 -9.40
N ASP A 127 17.60 8.87 -10.24
CA ASP A 127 18.01 9.29 -11.58
C ASP A 127 18.89 10.56 -11.57
N LYS A 128 18.76 11.44 -10.56
CA LYS A 128 19.65 12.60 -10.35
C LYS A 128 21.02 12.24 -9.79
N GLY A 129 21.22 10.99 -9.35
CA GLY A 129 22.50 10.47 -8.87
C GLY A 129 23.41 9.94 -9.97
N LYS A 130 22.98 10.01 -11.24
CA LYS A 130 23.75 9.70 -12.44
C LYS A 130 24.10 10.99 -13.19
#